data_AF-A0A559N453-F1
#
_entry.id   AF-A0A559N453-F1
#
_cell.length_a   1.000
_cell.length_b   1.000
_cell.length_c   1.000
_cell.angle_alpha   90.00
_cell.angle_beta   90.00
_cell.angle_gamma   90.00
#
_symmetry.space_group_name_H-M   'P 1'
#
loop_
_entity.id
_entity.type
_entity.pdbx_description
1 polymer ?
#
loop_
_entity_poly.entity_id
_entity_poly.type
_entity_poly.pdbx_seq_one_letter_code
_entity_poly.pdbx_strand_id
1 'polypeptide(L)' 'MKENKDRVIIASDVNERDGIGIEIYRNDELIAEIFRDDTEKTRKIRIFKENISLELMEECIQTFKKEIPWEFIKYDETD' A
#
# COMPACT_ATOMS: atom_id res chain seq x y z
N MET A 1 -22.10 -15.94 -12.70
CA MET A 1 -21.50 -14.60 -12.56
C MET A 1 -20.28 -14.78 -11.68
N LYS A 2 -19.05 -14.54 -12.16
CA LYS A 2 -17.88 -14.55 -11.28
C LYS A 2 -18.04 -13.34 -10.35
N GLU A 3 -18.10 -13.56 -9.05
CA GLU A 3 -18.10 -12.48 -8.07
C GLU A 3 -16.88 -11.59 -8.33
N ASN A 4 -17.10 -10.28 -8.38
CA ASN A 4 -16.00 -9.33 -8.47
C ASN A 4 -15.22 -9.43 -7.16
N LYS A 5 -14.00 -9.97 -7.26
CA LYS A 5 -13.09 -10.25 -6.15
C LYS A 5 -12.04 -9.15 -5.98
N ASP A 6 -12.26 -8.01 -6.62
CA ASP A 6 -11.42 -6.85 -6.49
C ASP A 6 -11.58 -6.26 -5.10
N ARG A 7 -10.47 -6.04 -4.40
CA ARG A 7 -10.49 -5.47 -3.04
C ARG A 7 -9.21 -4.72 -2.76
N VAL A 8 -9.30 -3.81 -1.79
CA VAL A 8 -8.15 -3.12 -1.21
C VAL A 8 -8.10 -3.51 0.25
N ILE A 9 -6.95 -3.97 0.71
CA ILE A 9 -6.69 -4.31 2.12
C ILE A 9 -5.71 -3.29 2.67
N ILE A 10 -6.00 -2.74 3.85
CA ILE A 10 -5.04 -1.92 4.59
C ILE A 10 -4.21 -2.87 5.45
N ALA A 11 -2.89 -2.84 5.29
CA ALA A 11 -1.96 -3.69 6.01
C ALA A 11 -0.96 -2.84 6.77
N SER A 12 -0.76 -3.14 8.05
CA SER A 12 0.31 -2.56 8.88
C SER A 12 1.36 -3.63 9.15
N ASP A 13 2.63 -3.25 9.08
CA ASP A 13 3.74 -4.07 9.52
C ASP A 13 4.39 -3.34 10.71
N VAL A 14 4.65 -4.08 11.80
CA VAL A 14 5.25 -3.55 13.04
C VAL A 14 6.42 -4.42 13.51
N ASN A 15 6.90 -5.34 12.68
CA ASN A 15 8.02 -6.24 13.01
C ASN A 15 9.33 -5.77 12.38
N GLU A 16 9.55 -6.06 11.10
CA GLU A 16 10.81 -5.73 10.41
C GLU A 16 10.80 -4.31 9.85
N ARG A 17 9.62 -3.80 9.52
CA ARG A 17 9.36 -2.43 9.10
C ARG A 17 8.23 -1.92 9.97
N ASP A 18 8.37 -0.70 10.45
CA ASP A 18 7.27 0.01 11.06
C ASP A 18 6.60 0.87 10.01
N GLY A 19 5.35 0.55 9.68
CA GLY A 19 4.64 1.27 8.65
C GLY A 19 3.27 0.72 8.31
N ILE A 20 2.64 1.38 7.35
CA ILE A 20 1.29 1.07 6.91
C ILE A 20 1.18 1.24 5.39
N GLY A 21 0.42 0.36 4.76
CA GLY A 21 0.23 0.34 3.33
C GLY A 21 -1.12 -0.20 2.92
N ILE A 22 -1.29 -0.26 1.61
CA ILE A 22 -2.43 -0.92 0.99
C ILE A 22 -1.94 -2.04 0.08
N GLU A 23 -2.71 -3.12 0.07
CA GLU A 23 -2.60 -4.22 -0.88
C GLU A 23 -3.81 -4.19 -1.81
N ILE A 24 -3.57 -4.27 -3.11
CA ILE A 24 -4.60 -4.10 -4.12
C ILE A 24 -4.73 -5.41 -4.86
N TYR A 25 -5.93 -5.99 -4.75
CA TYR A 25 -6.28 -7.23 -5.38
C TYR A 25 -7.23 -6.97 -6.55
N ARG A 26 -6.95 -7.66 -7.66
CA ARG A 26 -7.86 -7.74 -8.81
C ARG A 26 -8.06 -9.20 -9.17
N ASN A 27 -9.31 -9.65 -9.23
CA ASN A 27 -9.66 -11.06 -9.43
C ASN A 27 -8.97 -12.01 -8.43
N ASP A 28 -8.93 -11.65 -7.14
CA ASP A 28 -8.19 -12.35 -6.07
C ASP A 28 -6.65 -12.42 -6.21
N GLU A 29 -6.05 -11.77 -7.21
CA GLU A 29 -4.61 -11.68 -7.36
C GLU A 29 -4.08 -10.36 -6.79
N LEU A 30 -3.04 -10.42 -5.96
CA LEU A 30 -2.31 -9.24 -5.51
C LEU A 30 -1.56 -8.65 -6.71
N ILE A 31 -1.93 -7.44 -7.11
CA ILE A 31 -1.34 -6.78 -8.28
C ILE A 31 -0.32 -5.72 -7.90
N ALA A 32 -0.58 -5.00 -6.81
CA ALA A 32 0.25 -3.91 -6.34
C ALA A 32 0.13 -3.74 -4.82
N GLU A 33 1.21 -3.29 -4.22
CA GLU A 33 1.29 -2.83 -2.84
C GLU A 33 1.89 -1.43 -2.84
N ILE A 34 1.31 -0.52 -2.04
CA ILE A 34 1.93 0.77 -1.74
C ILE A 34 2.07 0.87 -0.22
N PHE A 35 3.31 1.03 0.24
CA PHE A 35 3.64 0.99 1.67
C PHE A 35 4.39 2.27 2.09
N ARG A 36 3.93 2.90 3.18
CA ARG A 36 4.67 3.95 3.89
C ARG A 36 5.52 3.29 4.97
N ASP A 37 6.82 3.40 4.84
CA ASP A 37 7.78 2.98 5.84
C ASP A 37 8.11 4.19 6.73
N ASP A 38 7.67 4.15 7.97
CA ASP A 38 7.88 5.23 8.95
C ASP A 38 9.30 5.21 9.51
N THR A 39 9.98 4.05 9.49
CA THR A 39 11.38 3.91 9.92
C THR A 39 12.33 4.57 8.92
N GLU A 40 12.24 4.17 7.64
CA GLU A 40 13.09 4.72 6.58
C GLU A 40 12.57 6.06 6.02
N LYS A 41 11.37 6.48 6.42
CA LYS A 41 10.66 7.66 5.88
C LYS A 41 10.54 7.61 4.35
N THR A 42 10.18 6.44 3.85
CA THR A 42 10.01 6.21 2.40
C THR A 42 8.61 5.72 2.08
N ARG A 43 8.20 5.87 0.82
CA ARG A 43 7.01 5.21 0.28
C ARG A 43 7.46 4.35 -0.87
N LYS A 44 7.13 3.06 -0.83
CA LYS A 44 7.55 2.09 -1.84
C LYS A 44 6.30 1.55 -2.54
N ILE A 45 6.43 1.38 -3.85
CA ILE A 45 5.43 0.69 -4.66
C ILE A 45 6.05 -0.62 -5.10
N ARG A 46 5.33 -1.73 -4.88
CA ARG A 46 5.68 -3.04 -5.40
C ARG A 46 4.60 -3.50 -6.36
N ILE A 47 5.01 -3.92 -7.55
CA ILE A 47 4.12 -4.50 -8.56
C ILE A 47 4.44 -5.99 -8.65
N PHE A 48 3.41 -6.83 -8.68
CA PHE A 48 3.56 -8.29 -8.70
C PHE A 48 3.32 -8.89 -10.09
N LYS A 49 2.78 -8.09 -11.01
CA LYS A 49 2.70 -8.41 -12.44
C LYS A 49 3.86 -7.78 -13.18
N GLU A 50 4.20 -8.32 -14.36
CA GLU A 50 5.23 -7.75 -15.23
C GLU A 50 4.91 -6.29 -15.58
N ASN A 51 3.64 -6.02 -15.92
CA ASN A 51 3.14 -4.71 -16.27
C ASN A 51 1.76 -4.48 -15.65
N ILE A 52 1.45 -3.22 -15.33
CA ILE A 52 0.09 -2.75 -15.04
C ILE A 52 -0.20 -1.52 -15.88
N SER A 53 -1.48 -1.21 -16.10
CA SER A 53 -1.85 -0.01 -16.85
C SER A 53 -1.56 1.25 -16.02
N LEU A 54 -1.35 2.37 -16.71
CA LEU A 54 -1.11 3.66 -16.05
C LEU A 54 -2.33 4.07 -15.21
N GLU A 55 -3.53 3.89 -15.74
CA GLU A 55 -4.80 4.22 -15.09
C GLU A 55 -4.97 3.43 -13.78
N LEU A 56 -4.57 2.15 -13.79
CA LEU A 56 -4.61 1.32 -12.60
C LEU A 56 -3.58 1.79 -11.57
N MET A 57 -2.36 2.14 -11.99
CA MET A 57 -1.36 2.70 -11.07
C MET A 57 -1.83 4.03 -10.46
N GLU A 58 -2.44 4.90 -11.26
CA GLU A 58 -3.03 6.16 -10.79
C GLU A 58 -4.14 5.91 -9.75
N GLU A 59 -5.04 4.95 -10.01
CA GLU A 59 -6.06 4.51 -9.06
C GLU A 59 -5.41 4.04 -7.75
N CYS A 60 -4.41 3.16 -7.83
CA CYS A 60 -3.67 2.65 -6.67
C CYS A 60 -3.09 3.80 -5.81
N ILE A 61 -2.44 4.78 -6.45
CA ILE A 61 -1.84 5.92 -5.77
C ILE A 61 -2.90 6.82 -5.14
N GLN A 62 -4.02 7.05 -5.82
CA GLN A 62 -5.14 7.82 -5.28
C GLN A 62 -5.75 7.13 -4.06
N THR A 63 -5.99 5.82 -4.14
CA THR A 63 -6.49 5.04 -3.01
C THR A 63 -5.52 5.11 -1.83
N PHE A 64 -4.22 4.93 -2.06
CA PHE A 64 -3.23 5.02 -0.99
C PHE A 64 -3.26 6.38 -0.30
N LYS A 65 -3.27 7.49 -1.06
CA LYS A 65 -3.33 8.84 -0.50
C LYS A 65 -4.64 9.14 0.25
N LYS A 66 -5.72 8.45 -0.10
CA LYS A 66 -7.02 8.58 0.56
C LYS A 66 -7.08 7.79 1.87
N GLU A 67 -6.57 6.57 1.86
CA GLU A 67 -6.70 5.62 2.98
C GLU A 67 -5.58 5.77 4.01
N ILE A 68 -4.37 6.14 3.56
CA ILE A 68 -3.18 6.21 4.42
C ILE A 68 -2.81 7.67 4.68
N PRO A 69 -2.66 8.09 5.96
CA PRO A 69 -2.18 9.42 6.28
C PRO A 69 -0.86 9.72 5.56
N TRP A 70 -0.74 10.93 5.02
CA TRP A 70 0.46 11.24 4.25
C TRP A 70 1.70 11.30 5.15
N GLU A 71 1.63 11.97 6.29
CA GLU A 71 2.79 12.20 7.16
C GLU A 71 3.38 10.92 7.75
N PHE A 72 4.71 10.90 7.91
CA PHE A 72 5.40 9.83 8.60
C PHE A 72 5.23 9.96 10.12
N ILE A 73 5.06 8.84 10.79
CA ILE A 73 5.02 8.80 12.26
C ILE A 73 6.43 9.08 12.78
N LYS A 74 6.53 9.98 13.76
CA LYS A 74 7.75 10.18 14.54
C LYS A 74 7.59 9.46 15.86
N TYR A 75 8.50 8.55 16.15
CA TYR A 75 8.71 8.11 17.50
C TYR A 75 9.63 9.15 18.13
N ASP A 76 9.08 10.04 18.94
CA ASP A 76 9.91 10.79 19.85
C ASP A 76 10.60 9.76 20.76
N GLU A 77 11.93 9.79 20.81
CA GLU A 77 12.70 8.99 21.76
C GLU A 77 12.22 9.39 23.16
N THR A 78 11.31 8.62 23.74
CA THR A 78 11.01 8.77 25.17
C THR A 78 12.21 8.23 25.92
N ASP A 79 12.98 9.16 26.49
CA ASP A 79 14.01 8.96 27.52
C ASP A 79 13.54 8.01 28.65
#